data_AF-A0A951MQK4-F1
#
_entry.id   AF-A0A951MQK4-F1
#
_cell.length_a   1.000
_cell.length_b   1.000
_cell.length_c   1.000
_cell.angle_alpha   90.00
_cell.angle_beta   90.00
_cell.angle_gamma   90.00
#
_symmetry.space_group_name_H-M   'P 1'
#
loop_
_entity.id
_entity.type
_entity.pdbx_description
1 polymer ?
#
loop_
_entity_poly.entity_id
_entity_poly.type
_entity_poly.pdbx_seq_one_letter_code
_entity_poly.pdbx_strand_id
1 'polypeptide(L)' 'MRRRDRNDGIVNAALVALGPLAMVDNVVFHWLLAFHRFKQVWSGSVYVEVLLVLTGAAMATVGLVRERRARQRPSEHRDG' A
#
# COMPACT_ATOMS: atom_id res chain seq x y z
N MET A 1 -17.44 -18.33 1.87
CA MET A 1 -16.37 -17.52 2.51
C MET A 1 -16.94 -16.90 3.76
N ARG A 2 -16.30 -17.07 4.92
CA ARG A 2 -16.71 -16.37 6.14
C ARG A 2 -16.50 -14.86 5.91
N ARG A 3 -17.31 -14.00 6.56
CA ARG A 3 -17.18 -12.53 6.43
C ARG A 3 -15.75 -12.04 6.67
N ARG A 4 -15.00 -12.68 7.58
CA ARG A 4 -13.58 -12.37 7.85
C ARG A 4 -12.70 -12.61 6.62
N ASP A 5 -12.79 -13.76 5.97
CA ASP A 5 -11.98 -14.09 4.78
C ASP A 5 -12.19 -13.08 3.64
N ARG A 6 -13.44 -12.64 3.45
CA ARG A 6 -13.77 -11.59 2.46
C ARG A 6 -13.16 -10.25 2.84
N ASN A 7 -13.28 -9.84 4.12
CA ASN A 7 -12.71 -8.58 4.59
C ASN A 7 -11.18 -8.59 4.48
N ASP A 8 -10.53 -9.71 4.82
CA ASP A 8 -9.08 -9.86 4.72
C ASP A 8 -8.60 -9.75 3.27
N GLY A 9 -9.32 -10.35 2.32
CA GLY A 9 -9.03 -10.21 0.89
C GLY A 9 -9.12 -8.76 0.40
N ILE A 10 -10.16 -8.02 0.83
CA ILE A 10 -10.33 -6.60 0.48
C ILE A 10 -9.19 -5.76 1.07
N VAL A 11 -8.82 -6.00 2.33
CA VAL A 11 -7.72 -5.28 2.99
C VAL A 11 -6.39 -5.57 2.31
N ASN A 12 -6.09 -6.82 1.98
CA ASN A 12 -4.88 -7.18 1.25
C ASN A 12 -4.82 -6.47 -0.11
N ALA A 13 -5.92 -6.52 -0.87
CA ALA A 13 -6.01 -5.86 -2.18
C ALA A 13 -5.83 -4.34 -2.06
N ALA A 14 -6.45 -3.71 -1.06
CA ALA A 14 -6.29 -2.28 -0.80
C ALA A 14 -4.83 -1.92 -0.46
N LEU A 15 -4.15 -2.70 0.38
CA LEU A 15 -2.75 -2.49 0.71
C LEU A 15 -1.82 -2.61 -0.51
N VAL A 16 -2.06 -3.62 -1.36
CA VAL A 16 -1.30 -3.84 -2.59
C VAL A 16 -1.54 -2.74 -3.63
N ALA A 17 -2.75 -2.17 -3.70
CA ALA A 17 -3.07 -1.12 -4.67
C ALA A 17 -2.68 0.29 -4.19
N LEU A 18 -3.04 0.64 -2.96
CA LEU A 18 -2.83 1.98 -2.41
C LEU A 18 -1.37 2.26 -2.07
N GLY A 19 -0.60 1.24 -1.66
CA GLY A 19 0.82 1.40 -1.36
C GLY A 19 1.64 1.95 -2.54
N PRO A 20 1.63 1.27 -3.70
CA PRO A 20 2.30 1.76 -4.90
C PRO A 20 1.71 3.07 -5.42
N LEU A 21 0.38 3.26 -5.31
CA LEU A 21 -0.24 4.52 -5.73
C LEU A 21 0.30 5.71 -4.92
N ALA A 22 0.46 5.56 -3.60
CA ALA A 22 1.06 6.59 -2.76
C ALA A 22 2.52 6.88 -3.14
N MET A 23 3.28 5.86 -3.52
CA MET A 23 4.66 6.04 -4.01
C MET A 23 4.68 6.79 -5.34
N VAL A 24 3.83 6.41 -6.30
CA VAL A 24 3.73 7.08 -7.60
C VAL A 24 3.31 8.53 -7.43
N ASP A 25 2.32 8.80 -6.59
CA ASP A 25 1.86 10.16 -6.28
C ASP A 25 3.00 11.03 -5.71
N ASN A 26 3.78 10.52 -4.77
CA ASN A 26 4.88 11.30 -4.19
C ASN A 26 6.07 11.45 -5.16
N VAL A 27 6.53 10.36 -5.78
CA VAL A 27 7.71 10.42 -6.65
C VAL A 27 7.41 11.17 -7.95
N VAL A 28 6.32 10.80 -8.63
CA VAL A 28 6.03 11.38 -9.95
C VAL A 28 5.34 12.72 -9.79
N PHE A 29 4.25 12.79 -9.03
CA PHE A 29 3.43 14.00 -9.01
C PHE A 29 3.98 15.07 -8.06
N HIS A 30 4.61 14.71 -6.93
CA HIS A 30 5.21 15.70 -6.02
C HIS A 30 6.67 16.04 -6.34
N TRP A 31 7.53 15.07 -6.67
CA TRP A 31 8.94 15.35 -6.94
C TRP A 31 9.25 15.69 -8.39
N LEU A 32 8.84 14.85 -9.35
CA LEU A 32 9.17 15.08 -10.76
C LEU A 32 8.35 16.20 -11.39
N LEU A 33 7.05 16.21 -11.14
CA LEU A 33 6.12 17.14 -11.80
C LEU A 33 5.75 18.33 -10.90
N ALA A 34 5.98 18.22 -9.60
CA ALA A 34 5.65 19.24 -8.60
C ALA A 34 4.19 19.75 -8.67
N PHE A 35 3.25 18.90 -9.11
CA PHE A 35 1.86 19.28 -9.38
C PHE A 35 1.12 19.83 -8.15
N HIS A 36 1.32 19.21 -6.97
CA HIS A 36 0.65 19.58 -5.73
C HIS A 36 1.59 20.25 -4.72
N ARG A 37 2.81 20.57 -5.15
CA ARG A 37 3.83 21.16 -4.28
C ARG A 37 3.65 22.67 -4.27
N PHE A 38 3.00 23.20 -3.22
CA PHE A 38 2.95 24.65 -3.00
C PHE A 38 4.38 25.18 -2.88
N LYS A 39 4.77 26.12 -3.75
CA LYS A 39 6.13 26.72 -3.80
C LYS A 39 6.56 27.44 -2.51
N GLN A 40 5.70 27.50 -1.50
CA GLN A 40 5.99 28.08 -0.21
C GLN A 40 6.69 27.03 0.66
N VAL A 41 8.00 26.94 0.46
CA VAL A 41 8.93 25.96 1.04
C VAL A 41 8.90 26.06 2.57
N TRP A 42 8.04 25.25 3.19
CA TRP A 42 8.19 24.87 4.58
C TRP A 42 9.27 23.78 4.62
N SER A 43 10.36 24.00 5.34
CA SER A 43 11.53 23.08 5.37
C SER A 43 11.20 21.64 5.79
N GLY A 44 9.99 21.37 6.26
CA GLY A 44 9.48 20.05 6.61
C GLY A 44 8.88 19.21 5.47
N SER A 45 8.56 19.78 4.30
CA SER A 45 7.72 19.08 3.30
C SER A 45 8.39 17.81 2.75
N VAL A 46 9.70 17.85 2.52
CA VAL A 46 10.47 16.71 2.00
C VAL A 46 10.44 15.53 2.96
N TYR A 47 10.48 15.76 4.27
CA TYR A 47 10.42 14.68 5.26
C TYR A 47 9.05 13.98 5.24
N VAL A 48 7.97 14.75 5.07
CA VAL A 48 6.61 14.20 4.94
C VAL A 48 6.48 13.38 3.66
N GLU A 49 6.97 13.89 2.53
CA GLU A 49 6.95 13.20 1.24
C GLU A 49 7.75 11.88 1.30
N VAL A 50 8.94 11.89 1.90
CA VAL A 50 9.74 10.66 2.13
C VAL A 50 9.00 9.67 3.03
N LEU A 51 8.40 10.13 4.13
CA LEU A 51 7.65 9.27 5.04
C LEU A 51 6.43 8.62 4.35
N LEU A 52 5.76 9.37 3.48
CA LEU A 52 4.63 8.86 2.68
C LEU A 52 5.09 7.79 1.68
N VAL A 53 6.22 7.98 1.00
CA VAL A 53 6.81 6.95 0.13
C VAL A 53 7.14 5.68 0.92
N LEU A 54 7.79 5.82 2.08
CA LEU A 54 8.15 4.68 2.93
C LEU A 54 6.90 3.96 3.45
N THR A 55 5.86 4.71 3.82
CA THR A 55 4.58 4.14 4.25
C THR A 55 3.90 3.40 3.10
N GLY A 56 3.89 3.96 1.89
CA GLY A 56 3.38 3.29 0.69
C GLY A 56 4.12 1.98 0.39
N ALA A 57 5.45 1.99 0.47
CA ALA A 57 6.28 0.80 0.30
C ALA A 57 5.98 -0.26 1.38
N ALA A 58 5.82 0.15 2.64
CA ALA A 58 5.45 -0.74 3.73
C ALA A 58 4.06 -1.35 3.53
N MET A 59 3.06 -0.55 3.14
CA MET A 59 1.72 -1.03 2.81
C MET A 59 1.74 -2.06 1.68
N ALA A 60 2.43 -1.77 0.58
CA ALA A 60 2.56 -2.68 -0.55
C ALA A 60 3.21 -4.01 -0.13
N THR A 61 4.31 -3.93 0.64
CA THR A 61 5.04 -5.10 1.14
C THR A 61 4.17 -5.95 2.06
N VAL A 62 3.48 -5.33 3.01
CA VAL A 62 2.58 -6.04 3.94
C VAL A 62 1.42 -6.67 3.18
N GLY A 63 0.80 -5.95 2.25
CA GLY A 63 -0.27 -6.47 1.39
C GLY A 63 0.17 -7.69 0.61
N LEU A 64 1.33 -7.64 -0.04
CA LEU A 64 1.90 -8.76 -0.79
C LEU A 64 2.24 -9.96 0.11
N VAL A 65 2.84 -9.72 1.27
CA VAL A 65 3.15 -10.80 2.23
C VAL A 65 1.88 -11.46 2.75
N ARG A 66 0.86 -10.67 3.11
CA ARG A 66 -0.44 -11.19 3.57
C ARG A 66 -1.14 -12.00 2.48
N GLU A 67 -1.14 -11.50 1.25
CA GLU A 67 -1.75 -12.18 0.11
C GLU A 67 -1.03 -13.50 -0.21
N ARG A 68 0.31 -13.50 -0.20
CA ARG A 68 1.10 -14.73 -0.37
C ARG A 68 0.81 -15.76 0.72
N ARG A 69 0.77 -15.33 1.99
CA ARG A 69 0.45 -16.22 3.12
C ARG A 69 -0.98 -16.76 3.04
N ALA A 70 -1.94 -15.97 2.59
CA ALA A 70 -3.33 -16.41 2.41
C ALA A 70 -3.44 -17.50 1.33
N ARG A 71 -2.67 -17.38 0.24
CA ARG A 71 -2.61 -18.40 -0.83
C ARG A 71 -1.87 -19.66 -0.44
N GLN A 72 -0.92 -19.57 0.49
CA GLN A 72 -0.14 -20.70 1.00
C GLN A 72 -0.88 -21.53 2.04
N ARG A 73 -1.96 -21.03 2.65
CA ARG A 73 -2.84 -21.84 3.49
C ARG A 73 -3.63 -22.75 2.56
N PRO A 74 -3.30 -24.05 2.48
CA PRO A 74 -4.09 -24.98 1.68
C PRO A 74 -5.50 -24.97 2.24
N SER A 75 -6.48 -25.20 1.38
CA SER A 75 -7.84 -25.57 1.77
C SER A 75 -7.81 -26.92 2.50
N GLU A 76 -7.31 -26.92 3.72
CA GLU A 76 -7.53 -27.98 4.69
C GLU A 76 -9.04 -27.97 4.98
N HIS A 77 -9.71 -29.08 4.70
CA HIS A 77 -11.14 -29.30 4.88
C HIS A 77 -12.08 -29.07 3.67
N ARG A 78 -11.71 -29.62 2.52
CA ARG A 78 -12.67 -30.32 1.65
C ARG A 78 -12.23 -31.79 1.64
N ASP A 79 -13.18 -32.70 1.81
CA ASP A 79 -13.03 -34.13 2.12
C ASP A 79 -12.90 -34.29 3.65
N GLY A 80 -13.91 -34.72 4.42
CA GLY A 80 -14.92 -35.73 4.14
C GLY A 80 -14.76 -36.78 5.22
#